data_AF-A0A6I6CVC2-F1
#
_entry.id   AF-A0A6I6CVC2-F1
#
_cell.length_a   1.000
_cell.length_b   1.000
_cell.length_c   1.000
_cell.angle_alpha   90.00
_cell.angle_beta   90.00
_cell.angle_gamma   90.00
#
_symmetry.space_group_name_H-M   'P 1'
#
loop_
_entity.id
_entity.type
_entity.pdbx_description
1 polymer ?
#
loop_
_entity_poly.entity_id
_entity_poly.type
_entity_poly.pdbx_seq_one_letter_code
_entity_poly.pdbx_strand_id
1 'polypeptide(L)'
;MVEALAEFGVGKDFTIRDLAELVGSDDYPVRGAFAWCIKARIVEPSGEVTRRTSRGKPYKAVTYRWTGSTRATRYTQPVPVNAECEAWLRGA
;
A
#
# COMPACT_ATOMS: atom_id res chain seq x y z
N MET A 1 9.96 1.71 5.62
CA MET A 1 8.59 1.19 5.32
C MET A 1 8.54 -0.33 5.36
N VAL A 2 9.29 -1.04 4.51
CA VAL A 2 9.29 -2.53 4.53
C VAL A 2 9.80 -3.10 5.85
N GLU A 3 10.82 -2.48 6.46
CA GLU A 3 11.29 -2.86 7.80
C GLU A 3 10.20 -2.70 8.86
N ALA A 4 9.43 -1.61 8.82
CA ALA A 4 8.28 -1.40 9.71
C ALA A 4 7.15 -2.42 9.49
N LEU A 5 7.00 -2.96 8.27
CA LEU A 5 6.06 -4.05 8.00
C LEU A 5 6.50 -5.36 8.66
N ALA A 6 7.81 -5.58 8.79
CA ALA A 6 8.35 -6.78 9.42
C ALA A 6 8.02 -6.86 10.91
N GLU A 7 7.91 -5.72 11.59
CA GLU A 7 7.50 -5.63 13.00
C GLU A 7 6.09 -6.16 13.27
N PHE A 8 5.17 -6.05 12.30
CA PHE A 8 3.85 -6.65 12.43
C PHE A 8 3.90 -8.18 12.33
N GLY A 9 4.92 -8.73 11.67
CA GLY A 9 5.07 -10.16 11.43
C GLY A 9 4.19 -10.67 10.29
N VAL A 10 4.68 -11.74 9.64
CA VAL A 10 3.95 -12.38 8.53
C VAL A 10 2.64 -12.96 9.06
N GLY A 11 1.55 -12.76 8.32
CA GLY A 11 0.25 -13.34 8.68
C GLY A 11 -0.60 -12.52 9.65
N LYS A 12 -0.05 -11.48 10.30
CA LYS A 12 -0.83 -10.62 11.19
C LYS A 12 -1.49 -9.48 10.42
N ASP A 13 -2.72 -9.20 10.83
CA ASP A 13 -3.51 -8.12 10.27
C ASP A 13 -3.17 -6.80 10.96
N PHE A 14 -3.00 -5.74 10.18
CA PHE A 14 -2.77 -4.38 10.66
C PHE A 14 -3.50 -3.36 9.78
N THR A 15 -3.74 -2.17 10.29
CA THR A 15 -4.30 -1.05 9.52
C THR A 15 -3.22 -0.03 9.19
N ILE A 16 -3.49 0.86 8.22
CA ILE A 16 -2.61 2.00 7.92
C ILE A 16 -2.38 2.87 9.15
N ARG A 17 -3.38 2.96 10.05
CA ARG A 17 -3.27 3.72 11.29
C ARG A 17 -2.27 3.08 12.25
N ASP A 18 -2.28 1.76 12.38
CA ASP A 18 -1.31 1.04 13.23
C ASP A 18 0.11 1.22 12.70
N LEU A 19 0.28 1.19 11.38
CA LEU A 19 1.56 1.48 10.72
C LEU A 19 2.01 2.92 10.97
N ALA A 20 1.09 3.88 10.89
CA ALA A 20 1.38 5.29 11.16
C ALA A 20 1.82 5.53 12.60
N GLU A 21 1.15 4.88 13.56
CA GLU A 21 1.54 4.88 14.98
C GLU A 21 2.92 4.25 15.20
N LEU A 22 3.21 3.12 14.55
CA LEU A 22 4.51 2.45 14.64
C LEU A 22 5.66 3.33 14.13
N VAL A 23 5.46 4.02 13.00
CA VAL A 23 6.51 4.87 12.40
C VAL A 23 6.55 6.30 13.01
N GLY A 24 5.66 6.61 13.96
CA GLY A 24 5.57 7.93 14.58
C GLY A 24 5.16 9.05 13.60
N SER A 25 4.30 8.75 12.64
CA SER A 25 3.87 9.68 11.57
C SER A 25 2.35 9.77 11.48
N ASP A 26 1.85 10.81 10.81
CA ASP A 26 0.43 10.92 10.45
C ASP A 26 0.04 9.93 9.34
N ASP A 27 -1.25 9.57 9.30
CA ASP A 27 -1.81 8.64 8.31
C ASP A 27 -1.59 9.08 6.86
N TYR A 28 -1.64 10.39 6.57
CA TYR A 28 -1.61 10.91 5.21
C TYR A 28 -0.28 10.62 4.48
N PRO A 29 0.91 10.99 5.01
CA PRO A 29 2.17 10.62 4.38
C PRO A 29 2.38 9.11 4.31
N VAL A 30 1.90 8.35 5.30
CA VAL A 30 2.00 6.89 5.32
C VAL A 30 1.18 6.27 4.20
N ARG A 31 -0.03 6.79 3.91
CA ARG A 31 -0.87 6.30 2.79
C ARG A 31 -0.16 6.37 1.44
N GLY A 32 0.57 7.45 1.17
CA GLY A 32 1.30 7.62 -0.08
C GLY A 32 2.39 6.55 -0.27
N ALA A 33 3.23 6.35 0.74
CA ALA A 33 4.26 5.32 0.72
C ALA A 33 3.67 3.90 0.73
N PHE A 34 2.56 3.69 1.45
CA PHE A 34 1.88 2.41 1.56
C PHE A 34 1.19 1.99 0.26
N ALA A 35 0.69 2.94 -0.53
CA ALA A 35 0.08 2.66 -1.84
C ALA A 35 1.05 1.91 -2.78
N TRP A 36 2.35 2.22 -2.71
CA TRP A 36 3.35 1.50 -3.47
C TRP A 36 3.53 0.05 -2.98
N CYS A 37 3.50 -0.19 -1.66
CA CYS A 37 3.56 -1.55 -1.09
C CYS A 37 2.40 -2.44 -1.55
N ILE A 38 1.19 -1.87 -1.65
CA ILE A 38 0.02 -2.57 -2.21
C ILE A 38 0.28 -2.90 -3.69
N LYS A 39 0.68 -1.90 -4.50
CA LYS A 39 0.96 -2.11 -5.94
C LYS A 39 2.06 -3.14 -6.21
N ALA A 40 3.07 -3.17 -5.35
CA ALA A 40 4.19 -4.10 -5.42
C ALA A 40 3.87 -5.51 -4.86
N ARG A 41 2.66 -5.74 -4.33
CA ARG A 41 2.22 -6.98 -3.66
C ARG A 41 3.09 -7.39 -2.46
N ILE A 42 3.64 -6.39 -1.77
CA ILE A 42 4.34 -6.58 -0.49
C ILE A 42 3.31 -6.77 0.64
N VAL A 43 2.13 -6.17 0.48
CA VAL A 43 1.00 -6.29 1.41
C VAL A 43 -0.27 -6.57 0.63
N GLU A 44 -1.21 -7.27 1.25
CA GLU A 44 -2.50 -7.61 0.67
C GLU A 44 -3.63 -7.21 1.62
N PRO A 45 -4.78 -6.72 1.11
CA PRO A 45 -5.96 -6.48 1.93
C PRO A 45 -6.47 -7.81 2.51
N SER A 46 -6.81 -7.81 3.80
CA SER A 46 -7.24 -9.00 4.55
C SER A 46 -8.68 -8.89 5.07
N GLY A 47 -9.22 -7.67 5.16
CA GLY A 47 -10.58 -7.44 5.64
C GLY A 47 -10.80 -6.01 6.11
N GLU A 48 -11.70 -5.83 7.07
CA GLU A 48 -12.01 -4.54 7.67
C GLU A 48 -12.24 -4.66 9.17
N VAL A 49 -11.84 -3.62 9.90
CA VAL A 49 -12.09 -3.47 11.34
C VAL A 49 -12.75 -2.13 11.61
N THR A 50 -13.61 -2.07 12.63
CA THR A 50 -14.17 -0.79 13.09
C THR A 50 -13.16 -0.11 14.01
N ARG A 51 -12.68 1.09 13.63
CA ARG A 51 -11.88 1.97 14.49
C ARG A 51 -12.64 3.24 14.84
N ARG A 52 -12.06 4.09 15.69
CA ARG A 52 -12.60 5.40 16.06
C ARG A 52 -11.62 6.50 15.66
N THR A 53 -12.15 7.60 15.14
CA THR A 53 -11.35 8.81 14.89
C THR A 53 -10.90 9.44 16.20
N SER A 54 -10.00 10.41 16.16
CA SER A 54 -9.61 11.21 17.33
C SER A 54 -10.79 11.93 18.01
N ARG A 55 -11.88 12.17 17.27
CA ARG A 55 -13.15 12.73 17.80
C ARG A 55 -14.15 11.65 18.27
N GLY A 56 -13.73 10.39 18.37
CA GLY A 56 -14.54 9.27 18.83
C GLY A 56 -15.53 8.68 17.82
N LYS A 57 -15.63 9.24 16.60
CA LYS A 57 -16.56 8.76 15.58
C LYS A 57 -16.09 7.40 15.02
N PRO A 58 -16.95 6.36 14.96
CA PRO A 58 -16.56 5.09 14.37
C PRO A 58 -16.37 5.20 12.85
N TYR A 59 -15.43 4.44 12.31
CA TYR A 59 -15.21 4.28 10.87
C TYR A 59 -14.69 2.87 10.54
N LYS A 60 -14.86 2.44 9.29
CA LYS A 60 -14.32 1.18 8.79
C LYS A 60 -12.90 1.41 8.27
N ALA A 61 -11.94 0.67 8.81
CA ALA A 61 -10.55 0.67 8.41
C ALA A 61 -10.23 -0.65 7.72
N VAL A 62 -9.64 -0.60 6.52
CA VAL A 62 -9.15 -1.79 5.83
C VAL A 62 -7.97 -2.37 6.61
N THR A 63 -7.98 -3.68 6.82
CA THR A 63 -6.84 -4.43 7.35
C THR A 63 -6.00 -4.98 6.20
N TYR A 64 -4.70 -5.04 6.43
CA TYR A 64 -3.71 -5.54 5.50
C TYR A 64 -2.85 -6.58 6.19
N ARG A 65 -2.26 -7.48 5.40
CA ARG A 65 -1.33 -8.49 5.85
C ARG A 65 -0.04 -8.36 5.07
N TRP A 66 1.09 -8.43 5.79
CA TRP A 66 2.40 -8.50 5.14
C TRP A 66 2.62 -9.90 4.58
N THR A 67 3.02 -9.97 3.30
CA THR A 67 3.23 -11.25 2.60
C THR A 67 4.55 -11.93 2.97
N GLY A 68 5.40 -11.27 3.76
CA GLY A 68 6.78 -11.71 4.01
C GLY A 68 7.74 -11.36 2.87
N SER A 69 7.24 -10.82 1.75
CA SER A 69 8.09 -10.38 0.64
C SER A 69 8.69 -9.00 0.93
N THR A 70 9.98 -8.86 0.62
CA THR A 70 10.68 -7.57 0.50
C THR A 70 11.00 -7.24 -0.96
N ARG A 71 10.82 -8.20 -1.87
CA ARG A 71 11.00 -8.00 -3.30
C ARG A 71 9.79 -7.26 -3.85
N ALA A 72 10.01 -6.02 -4.24
CA ALA A 72 9.07 -5.35 -5.12
C ALA A 72 9.10 -6.04 -6.47
N THR A 73 8.01 -6.73 -6.80
CA THR A 73 7.79 -7.12 -8.19
C THR A 73 7.77 -5.83 -8.99
N ARG A 74 8.71 -5.64 -9.93
CA ARG A 74 8.66 -4.47 -10.82
C ARG A 74 7.27 -4.46 -11.43
N TYR A 75 6.54 -3.38 -11.17
CA TYR A 75 5.26 -3.17 -11.80
C TYR A 75 5.54 -2.85 -13.27
N THR A 76 5.62 -3.88 -14.11
CA THR A 76 5.46 -3.72 -15.55
C THR A 76 4.00 -3.40 -15.77
N GLN A 77 3.65 -2.14 -15.59
CA GLN A 77 2.42 -1.63 -16.16
C GLN A 77 2.58 -1.85 -17.68
N PRO A 78 1.71 -2.62 -18.35
CA PRO A 78 1.60 -2.45 -19.78
C PRO A 78 1.19 -0.99 -19.94
N VAL A 79 2.11 -0.15 -20.42
CA VAL A 79 1.73 1.17 -20.88
C VAL A 79 0.78 0.87 -22.03
N PRO A 80 -0.51 1.24 -21.95
CA PRO A 80 -1.32 1.22 -23.15
C PRO A 80 -0.67 2.27 -24.05
N VAL A 81 0.17 1.83 -24.97
CA VAL A 81 0.64 2.66 -26.06
C VAL A 81 -0.63 2.91 -26.85
N ASN A 82 -1.29 4.05 -26.60
CA ASN A 82 -2.40 4.45 -27.45
C ASN A 82 -1.83 4.61 -28.87
N ALA A 83 -2.68 4.48 -29.89
CA ALA A 83 -2.24 4.50 -31.28
C ALA A 83 -1.39 5.75 -31.62
N GLU A 84 -1.61 6.86 -30.92
CA GLU A 84 -0.80 8.08 -31.01
C GLU A 84 0.65 7.90 -30.54
N CYS A 85 0.90 7.19 -29.43
CA CYS A 85 2.27 6.91 -28.99
C CYS A 85 2.99 5.94 -29.93
N GLU A 86 2.29 4.97 -30.54
CA GLU A 86 2.91 4.09 -31.54
C GLU A 86 3.26 4.86 -32.82
N ALA A 87 2.38 5.76 -33.27
CA ALA A 87 2.62 6.59 -34.44
C ALA A 87 3.84 7.51 -34.26
N TRP A 88 4.03 8.06 -33.06
CA TRP A 88 5.19 8.90 -32.75
C TRP A 88 6.50 8.10 -32.73
N LEU A 89 6.50 6.89 -32.15
CA LEU A 89 7.68 6.03 -32.09
C LEU A 89 8.11 5.44 -33.44
N ARG A 90 7.19 5.32 -34.41
CA ARG A 90 7.49 4.83 -35.78
C ARG A 90 7.89 5.94 -36.75
N GLY A 91 7.83 7.21 -36.33
CA GLY A 91 8.08 8.38 -37.18
C GLY A 91 9.23 9.28 -36.72
N ALA A 92 10.07 8.83 -35.78
CA ALA A 92 11.29 9.51 -35.35
C ALA A 92 12.54 8.78 -35.85
#